data_AF-A0A955JII0-F1
#
_entry.id   AF-A0A955JII0-F1
#
_cell.length_a   1.000
_cell.length_b   1.000
_cell.length_c   1.000
_cell.angle_alpha   90.00
_cell.angle_beta   90.00
_cell.angle_gamma   90.00
#
_symmetry.space_group_name_H-M   'P 1'
#
loop_
_entity.id
_entity.type
_entity.pdbx_description
1 polymer ?
#
loop_
_entity_poly.entity_id
_entity_poly.type
_entity_poly.pdbx_seq_one_letter_code
_entity_poly.pdbx_strand_id
1 'polypeptide(L)'
;GLSSSGIGAHSHTVFYKLLNWAALLSDRTRIDSYSITVPETDYYMVGVGFVFYQLVTTASMGITFDVSCLSTEGQGGGWYSIYADSYQQISEISNSIIWMRGRDVFLRYPNDPGSDRVDIQSARSYRLFTSTNTSNGLMLIPTYSAITFTVSGNITGSNGGLVAIKAYRSDNNELVYSTSRTGNGSYTFQWHDDTIALYTEAYEDSTHMGRSVNATAGTSLDVMLSKPSARSYA
;
A
#
# COMPACT_ATOMS: atom_id res chain seq x y z
N GLY A 1 -10.52 16.58 -8.05
CA GLY A 1 -9.12 16.81 -8.50
C GLY A 1 -9.09 16.93 -10.02
N LEU A 2 -8.19 17.74 -10.57
CA LEU A 2 -7.92 17.74 -12.01
C LEU A 2 -6.73 16.81 -12.26
N SER A 3 -6.91 15.80 -13.10
CA SER A 3 -5.78 15.01 -13.60
C SER A 3 -4.84 15.94 -14.38
N SER A 4 -3.64 16.19 -13.86
CA SER A 4 -2.59 16.93 -14.57
C SER A 4 -1.99 16.13 -15.73
N SER A 5 -2.34 14.85 -15.88
CA SER A 5 -1.69 13.89 -16.80
C SER A 5 -2.65 13.22 -17.81
N GLY A 6 -3.90 13.70 -17.94
CA GLY A 6 -4.89 13.16 -18.88
C GLY A 6 -5.63 11.91 -18.37
N ILE A 7 -6.20 11.10 -19.28
CA ILE A 7 -7.04 9.93 -18.93
C ILE A 7 -6.28 8.89 -18.08
N GLY A 8 -4.95 8.83 -18.21
CA GLY A 8 -4.10 7.89 -17.49
C GLY A 8 -4.08 8.06 -15.96
N ALA A 9 -4.46 9.23 -15.43
CA ALA A 9 -4.45 9.44 -13.97
C ALA A 9 -5.70 8.88 -13.25
N HIS A 10 -6.75 8.51 -13.99
CA HIS A 10 -7.91 7.81 -13.44
C HIS A 10 -7.55 6.40 -12.98
N SER A 11 -8.52 5.50 -12.86
CA SER A 11 -8.23 4.10 -12.56
C SER A 11 -7.64 3.40 -13.79
N HIS A 12 -6.38 3.01 -13.70
CA HIS A 12 -5.65 2.29 -14.75
C HIS A 12 -5.37 0.86 -14.29
N THR A 13 -5.76 -0.13 -15.09
CA THR A 13 -5.49 -1.55 -14.85
C THR A 13 -4.56 -2.10 -15.92
N VAL A 14 -3.49 -2.78 -15.52
CA VAL A 14 -2.51 -3.38 -16.45
C VAL A 14 -2.41 -4.87 -16.17
N PHE A 15 -2.30 -5.69 -17.22
CA PHE A 15 -2.11 -7.13 -17.10
C PHE A 15 -0.64 -7.47 -17.33
N TYR A 16 0.04 -7.84 -16.26
CA TYR A 16 1.43 -8.27 -16.28
C TYR A 16 1.52 -9.79 -16.28
N LYS A 17 2.34 -10.33 -17.17
CA LYS A 17 2.65 -11.75 -17.19
C LYS A 17 3.75 -12.03 -16.18
N LEU A 18 3.41 -12.73 -15.11
CA LEU A 18 4.33 -13.11 -14.04
C LEU A 18 5.06 -14.42 -14.36
N LEU A 19 4.31 -15.40 -14.88
CA LEU A 19 4.83 -16.71 -15.28
C LEU A 19 4.21 -17.15 -16.60
N ASN A 20 5.05 -17.51 -17.57
CA ASN A 20 4.60 -18.17 -18.79
C ASN A 20 4.01 -19.54 -18.46
N TRP A 21 2.95 -19.93 -19.18
CA TRP A 21 2.45 -21.29 -19.09
C TRP A 21 3.56 -22.30 -19.35
N ALA A 22 3.78 -23.21 -18.41
CA ALA A 22 4.70 -24.33 -18.55
C ALA A 22 3.95 -25.66 -18.57
N ALA A 23 4.13 -26.44 -19.63
CA ALA A 23 3.52 -27.76 -19.75
C ALA A 23 4.18 -28.81 -18.83
N LEU A 24 5.40 -28.54 -18.34
CA LEU A 24 6.05 -29.39 -17.34
C LEU A 24 5.31 -29.25 -16.00
N LEU A 25 4.93 -30.39 -15.43
CA LEU A 25 4.27 -30.42 -14.13
C LEU A 25 5.31 -30.20 -13.02
N SER A 26 5.07 -29.23 -12.14
CA SER A 26 5.89 -28.99 -10.94
C SER A 26 4.99 -28.74 -9.73
N ASP A 27 5.41 -29.19 -8.56
CA ASP A 27 4.76 -28.87 -7.28
C ASP A 27 5.22 -27.49 -6.75
N ARG A 28 6.38 -27.02 -7.21
CA ARG A 28 7.02 -25.77 -6.80
C ARG A 28 7.44 -24.97 -8.01
N THR A 29 6.95 -23.74 -8.10
CA THR A 29 7.41 -22.78 -9.11
C THR A 29 7.92 -21.54 -8.42
N ARG A 30 9.10 -21.06 -8.85
CA ARG A 30 9.70 -19.82 -8.35
C ARG A 30 9.94 -18.88 -9.52
N ILE A 31 9.63 -17.61 -9.29
CA ILE A 31 9.85 -16.50 -10.21
C ILE A 31 10.78 -15.56 -9.48
N ASP A 32 11.96 -15.32 -10.03
CA ASP A 32 12.97 -14.48 -9.38
C ASP A 32 13.02 -13.09 -9.99
N SER A 33 13.24 -12.09 -9.14
CA SER A 33 13.54 -10.71 -9.54
C SER A 33 12.56 -10.10 -10.55
N TYR A 34 11.25 -10.22 -10.26
CA TYR A 34 10.18 -9.60 -11.03
C TYR A 34 9.71 -8.30 -10.38
N SER A 35 9.58 -7.24 -11.17
CA SER A 35 8.94 -5.99 -10.77
C SER A 35 7.97 -5.51 -11.84
N ILE A 36 7.02 -4.68 -11.43
CA ILE A 36 6.23 -3.86 -12.33
C ILE A 36 6.70 -2.40 -12.25
N THR A 37 6.36 -1.61 -13.25
CA THR A 37 6.63 -0.17 -13.26
C THR A 37 5.31 0.57 -13.37
N VAL A 38 5.04 1.43 -12.40
CA VAL A 38 4.01 2.45 -12.47
C VAL A 38 4.71 3.73 -12.95
N PRO A 39 4.36 4.28 -14.13
CA PRO A 39 5.08 5.41 -14.71
C PRO A 39 4.89 6.71 -13.92
N GLU A 40 3.84 6.81 -13.12
CA GLU A 40 3.55 7.99 -12.30
C GLU A 40 4.38 7.99 -11.01
N THR A 41 4.98 9.14 -10.70
CA THR A 41 5.78 9.32 -9.48
C THR A 41 4.96 9.16 -8.20
N ASP A 42 3.67 9.52 -8.26
CA ASP A 42 2.75 9.43 -7.13
C ASP A 42 1.45 8.75 -7.59
N TYR A 43 1.01 7.74 -6.85
CA TYR A 43 -0.16 6.94 -7.18
C TYR A 43 -0.74 6.26 -5.94
N TYR A 44 -2.04 6.01 -5.99
CA TYR A 44 -2.74 5.12 -5.08
C TYR A 44 -3.03 3.79 -5.77
N MET A 45 -2.57 2.70 -5.18
CA MET A 45 -2.92 1.35 -5.61
C MET A 45 -4.38 1.09 -5.22
N VAL A 46 -5.28 0.96 -6.19
CA VAL A 46 -6.69 0.63 -5.92
C VAL A 46 -6.83 -0.87 -5.65
N GLY A 47 -6.16 -1.69 -6.45
CA GLY A 47 -6.27 -3.14 -6.42
C GLY A 47 -4.96 -3.81 -6.81
N VAL A 48 -4.70 -4.97 -6.23
CA VAL A 48 -3.69 -5.90 -6.75
C VAL A 48 -4.33 -7.27 -6.80
N GLY A 49 -4.54 -7.77 -8.02
CA GLY A 49 -5.09 -9.09 -8.27
C GLY A 49 -4.06 -10.00 -8.92
N PHE A 50 -4.28 -11.30 -8.80
CA PHE A 50 -3.53 -12.30 -9.55
C PHE A 50 -4.50 -13.30 -10.18
N VAL A 51 -4.13 -13.80 -11.36
CA VAL A 51 -4.85 -14.88 -12.03
C VAL A 51 -3.90 -16.03 -12.18
N PHE A 52 -4.27 -17.14 -11.55
CA PHE A 52 -3.54 -18.37 -11.60
C PHE A 52 -4.28 -19.36 -12.49
N TYR A 53 -3.61 -19.79 -13.55
CA TYR A 53 -4.07 -20.85 -14.43
C TYR A 53 -3.35 -22.12 -14.03
N GLN A 54 -4.10 -23.20 -13.84
CA GLN A 54 -3.54 -24.51 -13.57
C GLN A 54 -4.20 -25.60 -14.38
N LEU A 55 -3.42 -26.60 -14.76
CA LEU A 55 -3.88 -27.89 -15.26
C LEU A 55 -3.41 -28.96 -14.28
N VAL A 56 -4.37 -29.71 -13.77
CA VAL A 56 -4.16 -30.72 -12.74
C VAL A 56 -4.35 -32.10 -13.38
N THR A 57 -3.56 -33.10 -12.99
CA THR A 57 -3.57 -34.40 -13.68
C THR A 57 -4.37 -35.51 -13.01
N THR A 58 -4.68 -35.41 -11.70
CA THR A 58 -5.73 -36.13 -10.92
C THR A 58 -5.30 -36.17 -9.45
N ALA A 59 -5.64 -35.17 -8.64
CA ALA A 59 -5.42 -35.20 -7.19
C ALA A 59 -6.06 -34.01 -6.48
N SER A 60 -6.42 -34.20 -5.21
CA SER A 60 -6.69 -33.06 -4.34
C SER A 60 -5.42 -32.27 -4.06
N MET A 61 -5.51 -30.94 -4.00
CA MET A 61 -4.35 -30.11 -3.74
C MET A 61 -4.61 -28.90 -2.86
N GLY A 62 -3.65 -28.61 -2.01
CA GLY A 62 -3.48 -27.31 -1.39
C GLY A 62 -2.63 -26.40 -2.29
N ILE A 63 -2.96 -25.11 -2.34
CA ILE A 63 -2.24 -24.12 -3.14
C ILE A 63 -1.88 -22.93 -2.23
N THR A 64 -0.62 -22.54 -2.27
CA THR A 64 -0.14 -21.31 -1.64
C THR A 64 0.68 -20.47 -2.62
N PHE A 65 0.57 -19.15 -2.50
CA PHE A 65 1.27 -18.19 -3.31
C PHE A 65 1.84 -17.08 -2.42
N ASP A 66 3.15 -16.95 -2.43
CA ASP A 66 3.88 -16.02 -1.57
C ASP A 66 4.77 -15.08 -2.39
N VAL A 67 5.06 -13.92 -1.80
CA VAL A 67 6.01 -12.93 -2.31
C VAL A 67 7.13 -12.71 -1.32
N SER A 68 8.35 -12.46 -1.80
CA SER A 68 9.50 -12.16 -0.95
C SER A 68 9.37 -10.77 -0.32
N CYS A 69 9.66 -10.68 0.97
CA CYS A 69 9.88 -9.43 1.69
C CYS A 69 11.40 -9.12 1.69
N LEU A 70 11.77 -7.89 1.35
CA LEU A 70 13.16 -7.43 1.35
C LEU A 70 13.59 -7.08 2.79
N SER A 71 14.89 -7.21 3.08
CA SER A 71 15.43 -6.92 4.42
C SER A 71 15.27 -5.46 4.86
N THR A 72 15.07 -4.55 3.91
CA THR A 72 14.86 -3.12 4.14
C THR A 72 13.40 -2.76 4.44
N GLU A 73 12.49 -3.72 4.36
CA GLU A 73 11.06 -3.50 4.59
C GLU A 73 10.67 -3.83 6.03
N GLY A 74 9.59 -3.20 6.51
CA GLY A 74 9.24 -3.20 7.93
C GLY A 74 8.87 -4.56 8.51
N GLN A 75 8.56 -5.57 7.69
CA GLN A 75 8.31 -6.93 8.15
C GLN A 75 9.58 -7.76 8.40
N GLY A 76 10.75 -7.27 7.99
CA GLY A 76 11.97 -8.07 7.96
C GLY A 76 11.99 -9.07 6.80
N GLY A 77 13.18 -9.45 6.36
CA GLY A 77 13.33 -10.34 5.19
C GLY A 77 12.59 -11.67 5.36
N GLY A 78 12.03 -12.21 4.28
CA GLY A 78 11.27 -13.45 4.35
C GLY A 78 10.26 -13.62 3.22
N TRP A 79 9.16 -14.29 3.52
CA TRP A 79 8.06 -14.56 2.59
C TRP A 79 6.74 -14.12 3.21
N TYR A 80 5.92 -13.43 2.44
CA TYR A 80 4.59 -13.00 2.82
C TYR A 80 3.54 -13.67 1.94
N SER A 81 2.51 -14.23 2.55
CA SER A 81 1.51 -14.97 1.81
C SER A 81 0.49 -14.03 1.17
N ILE A 82 0.35 -14.14 -0.15
CA ILE A 82 -0.68 -13.45 -0.93
C ILE A 82 -1.96 -14.27 -0.91
N TYR A 83 -1.81 -15.59 -1.01
CA TYR A 83 -2.93 -16.52 -1.08
C TYR A 83 -2.53 -17.82 -0.42
N ALA A 84 -3.34 -18.28 0.53
CA ALA A 84 -3.15 -19.53 1.25
C ALA A 84 -4.49 -20.22 1.44
N ASP A 85 -4.42 -21.48 1.89
CA ASP A 85 -5.57 -22.27 2.36
C ASP A 85 -6.66 -22.56 1.32
N SER A 86 -6.34 -22.43 0.03
CA SER A 86 -7.22 -22.93 -1.01
C SER A 86 -6.99 -24.42 -1.23
N TYR A 87 -8.09 -25.16 -1.30
CA TYR A 87 -8.10 -26.60 -1.52
C TYR A 87 -8.99 -26.93 -2.71
N GLN A 88 -8.44 -27.64 -3.68
CA GLN A 88 -9.19 -28.19 -4.79
C GLN A 88 -9.35 -29.69 -4.56
N GLN A 89 -10.58 -30.20 -4.68
CA GLN A 89 -10.89 -31.63 -4.62
C GLN A 89 -11.64 -32.03 -5.88
N ILE A 90 -10.90 -32.46 -6.89
CA ILE A 90 -11.48 -33.03 -8.11
C ILE A 90 -10.57 -34.18 -8.58
N SER A 91 -11.18 -35.28 -9.02
CA SER A 91 -10.48 -36.50 -9.42
C SER A 91 -10.35 -36.64 -10.93
N GLU A 92 -10.67 -35.58 -11.68
CA GLU A 92 -10.47 -35.48 -13.12
C GLU A 92 -9.30 -34.59 -13.51
N ILE A 93 -8.77 -34.80 -14.72
CA ILE A 93 -7.91 -33.82 -15.38
C ILE A 93 -8.75 -32.58 -15.66
N SER A 94 -8.42 -31.47 -15.00
CA SER A 94 -9.18 -30.23 -15.16
C SER A 94 -8.25 -29.02 -15.28
N ASN A 95 -8.71 -28.04 -16.04
CA ASN A 95 -8.14 -26.71 -15.98
C ASN A 95 -8.91 -25.89 -14.95
N SER A 96 -8.20 -25.17 -14.08
CA SER A 96 -8.80 -24.27 -13.09
C SER A 96 -8.20 -22.87 -13.25
N ILE A 97 -9.07 -21.86 -13.09
CA ILE A 97 -8.70 -20.46 -13.05
C ILE A 97 -9.00 -19.95 -11.65
N ILE A 98 -7.96 -19.51 -10.94
CA ILE A 98 -8.05 -19.04 -9.57
C ILE A 98 -7.72 -17.55 -9.53
N TRP A 99 -8.65 -16.77 -8.99
CA TRP A 99 -8.48 -15.34 -8.78
C TRP A 99 -8.05 -15.07 -7.34
N MET A 100 -6.94 -14.37 -7.17
CA MET A 100 -6.35 -14.09 -5.85
C MET A 100 -6.29 -12.58 -5.62
N ARG A 101 -6.64 -12.14 -4.41
CA ARG A 101 -6.55 -10.74 -3.98
C ARG A 101 -5.28 -10.54 -3.18
N GLY A 102 -4.38 -9.70 -3.67
CA GLY A 102 -3.12 -9.35 -2.98
C GLY A 102 -3.07 -7.94 -2.42
N ARG A 103 -4.16 -7.16 -2.50
CA ARG A 103 -4.11 -5.70 -2.23
C ARG A 103 -3.50 -5.33 -0.87
N ASP A 104 -3.83 -6.09 0.17
CA ASP A 104 -3.43 -5.79 1.56
C ASP A 104 -1.93 -6.07 1.81
N VAL A 105 -1.29 -6.83 0.92
CA VAL A 105 0.13 -7.19 0.99
C VAL A 105 1.02 -6.02 0.55
N PHE A 106 0.58 -5.26 -0.45
CA PHE A 106 1.43 -4.29 -1.13
C PHE A 106 1.20 -2.86 -0.62
N LEU A 107 2.26 -2.05 -0.65
CA LEU A 107 2.19 -0.63 -0.31
C LEU A 107 1.07 0.06 -1.09
N ARG A 108 0.37 0.96 -0.42
CA ARG A 108 -0.81 1.60 -1.00
C ARG A 108 -0.47 2.77 -1.89
N TYR A 109 0.68 3.39 -1.66
CA TYR A 109 1.27 4.48 -2.42
C TYR A 109 2.78 4.51 -2.09
N PRO A 110 3.64 5.17 -2.90
CA PRO A 110 5.11 5.09 -2.75
C PRO A 110 5.65 5.43 -1.36
N ASN A 111 4.99 6.34 -0.64
CA ASN A 111 5.38 6.79 0.69
C ASN A 111 4.43 6.31 1.80
N ASP A 112 3.75 5.17 1.61
CA ASP A 112 2.87 4.58 2.63
C ASP A 112 3.67 4.31 3.91
N PRO A 113 3.30 4.93 5.05
CA PRO A 113 4.05 4.79 6.30
C PRO A 113 3.86 3.42 6.98
N GLY A 114 2.97 2.55 6.44
CA GLY A 114 2.77 1.20 6.95
C GLY A 114 4.03 0.34 6.84
N SER A 115 4.46 -0.25 7.96
CA SER A 115 5.63 -1.14 8.02
C SER A 115 5.30 -2.60 7.67
N ASP A 116 4.02 -2.92 7.46
CA ASP A 116 3.50 -4.27 7.27
C ASP A 116 3.26 -4.63 5.80
N ARG A 117 3.74 -3.83 4.86
CA ARG A 117 3.49 -4.00 3.43
C ARG A 117 4.77 -3.99 2.61
N VAL A 118 4.69 -4.56 1.43
CA VAL A 118 5.81 -4.67 0.49
C VAL A 118 5.64 -3.79 -0.74
N ASP A 119 6.71 -3.18 -1.22
CA ASP A 119 6.68 -2.34 -2.43
C ASP A 119 6.56 -3.20 -3.72
N ILE A 120 5.46 -3.10 -4.44
CA ILE A 120 5.23 -3.86 -5.68
C ILE A 120 6.19 -3.49 -6.83
N GLN A 121 6.79 -2.31 -6.81
CA GLN A 121 7.72 -1.85 -7.86
C GLN A 121 9.16 -2.32 -7.65
N SER A 122 9.51 -2.69 -6.41
CA SER A 122 10.78 -3.33 -6.11
C SER A 122 10.86 -4.73 -6.73
N ALA A 123 12.03 -5.11 -7.23
CA ALA A 123 12.24 -6.44 -7.81
C ALA A 123 12.10 -7.52 -6.72
N ARG A 124 11.23 -8.50 -6.95
CA ARG A 124 10.84 -9.52 -5.96
C ARG A 124 10.86 -10.92 -6.51
N SER A 125 11.01 -11.86 -5.60
CA SER A 125 10.74 -13.26 -5.89
C SER A 125 9.31 -13.61 -5.51
N TYR A 126 8.67 -14.42 -6.34
CA TYR A 126 7.36 -15.01 -6.07
C TYR A 126 7.53 -16.52 -6.06
N ARG A 127 6.78 -17.21 -5.19
CA ARG A 127 6.75 -18.67 -5.18
C ARG A 127 5.32 -19.17 -5.13
N LEU A 128 5.08 -20.19 -5.95
CA LEU A 128 3.87 -20.98 -5.93
C LEU A 128 4.24 -22.36 -5.38
N PHE A 129 3.45 -22.82 -4.43
CA PHE A 129 3.48 -24.20 -3.97
C PHE A 129 2.10 -24.82 -4.20
N THR A 130 2.12 -26.02 -4.76
CA THR A 130 0.97 -26.89 -4.93
C THR A 130 1.34 -28.23 -4.33
N SER A 131 0.47 -28.89 -3.58
CA SER A 131 0.82 -30.17 -2.93
C SER A 131 0.97 -31.35 -3.89
N THR A 132 0.77 -31.12 -5.19
CA THR A 132 0.83 -32.11 -6.28
C THR A 132 1.33 -31.41 -7.54
N ASN A 133 2.00 -32.14 -8.45
CA ASN A 133 2.55 -31.51 -9.65
C ASN A 133 1.45 -30.93 -10.56
N THR A 134 1.59 -29.67 -10.95
CA THR A 134 0.66 -28.97 -11.86
C THR A 134 1.41 -28.27 -12.99
N SER A 135 0.75 -28.12 -14.15
CA SER A 135 1.18 -27.14 -15.15
C SER A 135 0.57 -25.81 -14.76
N ASN A 136 1.36 -24.75 -14.77
CA ASN A 136 0.94 -23.46 -14.23
C ASN A 136 1.31 -22.26 -15.11
N GLY A 137 0.51 -21.21 -15.00
CA GLY A 137 0.77 -19.87 -15.54
C GLY A 137 0.16 -18.81 -14.62
N LEU A 138 0.81 -17.66 -14.48
CA LEU A 138 0.38 -16.60 -13.57
C LEU A 138 0.39 -15.23 -14.23
N MET A 139 -0.66 -14.46 -13.98
CA MET A 139 -0.73 -13.03 -14.27
C MET A 139 -0.90 -12.22 -13.00
N LEU A 140 -0.32 -11.03 -13.00
CA LEU A 140 -0.46 -9.98 -12.00
C LEU A 140 -1.27 -8.83 -12.61
N ILE A 141 -2.27 -8.34 -11.90
CA ILE A 141 -3.21 -7.32 -12.34
C ILE A 141 -3.27 -6.20 -11.30
N PRO A 142 -2.31 -5.24 -11.32
CA PRO A 142 -2.44 -4.00 -10.56
C PRO A 142 -3.49 -3.10 -11.19
N THR A 143 -4.22 -2.42 -10.32
CA THR A 143 -5.09 -1.30 -10.67
C THR A 143 -4.67 -0.13 -9.79
N TYR A 144 -4.33 1.02 -10.38
CA TYR A 144 -3.88 2.20 -9.64
C TYR A 144 -4.58 3.47 -10.15
N SER A 145 -4.50 4.56 -9.38
CA SER A 145 -4.88 5.90 -9.79
C SER A 145 -3.82 6.91 -9.39
N ALA A 146 -3.58 7.91 -10.22
CA ALA A 146 -2.59 8.96 -9.97
C ALA A 146 -3.25 10.34 -9.74
N ILE A 147 -4.54 10.39 -9.41
CA ILE A 147 -5.17 11.63 -8.96
C ILE A 147 -4.64 11.96 -7.57
N THR A 148 -4.14 13.18 -7.43
CA THR A 148 -3.65 13.72 -6.17
C THR A 148 -4.29 15.07 -5.87
N PHE A 149 -4.24 15.43 -4.60
CA PHE A 149 -4.74 16.65 -4.02
C PHE A 149 -3.67 17.20 -3.08
N THR A 150 -3.37 18.49 -3.23
CA THR A 150 -2.48 19.17 -2.30
C THR A 150 -3.21 19.39 -0.97
N VAL A 151 -2.64 18.88 0.10
CA VAL A 151 -3.01 19.20 1.48
C VAL A 151 -1.95 20.16 2.02
N SER A 152 -2.39 21.26 2.62
CA SER A 152 -1.51 22.28 3.18
C SER A 152 -1.99 22.73 4.55
N GLY A 153 -1.09 23.38 5.29
CA GLY A 153 -1.42 24.02 6.56
C GLY A 153 -0.21 24.78 7.10
N ASN A 154 -0.40 25.52 8.19
CA ASN A 154 0.66 26.23 8.89
C ASN A 154 0.76 25.77 10.34
N ILE A 155 2.00 25.60 10.81
CA ILE A 155 2.31 25.48 12.24
C ILE A 155 2.51 26.88 12.81
N THR A 156 1.83 27.15 13.91
CA THR A 156 1.96 28.39 14.71
C THR A 156 2.16 28.05 16.18
N GLY A 157 2.72 28.97 16.98
CA GLY A 157 2.91 28.78 18.42
C GLY A 157 4.13 27.91 18.82
N SER A 158 5.03 27.61 17.89
CA SER A 158 6.28 26.90 18.16
C SER A 158 7.29 27.75 18.93
N ASN A 159 8.13 27.10 19.75
CA ASN A 159 9.25 27.71 20.47
C ASN A 159 10.58 27.65 19.69
N GLY A 160 10.54 27.30 18.40
CA GLY A 160 11.70 27.27 17.51
C GLY A 160 12.44 25.93 17.46
N GLY A 161 11.96 24.91 18.16
CA GLY A 161 12.46 23.54 18.11
C GLY A 161 11.98 22.76 16.89
N LEU A 162 12.29 21.46 16.89
CA LEU A 162 11.85 20.54 15.86
C LEU A 162 10.40 20.11 16.14
N VAL A 163 9.50 20.47 15.24
CA VAL A 163 8.09 20.09 15.25
C VAL A 163 7.90 18.85 14.39
N ALA A 164 7.55 17.72 15.00
CA ALA A 164 7.08 16.54 14.31
C ALA A 164 5.64 16.76 13.85
N ILE A 165 5.35 16.49 12.58
CA ILE A 165 4.04 16.69 11.95
C ILE A 165 3.56 15.35 11.42
N LYS A 166 2.34 14.95 11.78
CA LYS A 166 1.72 13.71 11.32
C LYS A 166 0.29 13.98 10.87
N ALA A 167 -0.07 13.52 9.68
CA ALA A 167 -1.44 13.62 9.18
C ALA A 167 -2.12 12.25 9.23
N TYR A 168 -3.39 12.27 9.61
CA TYR A 168 -4.20 11.10 9.84
C TYR A 168 -5.53 11.20 9.12
N ARG A 169 -6.08 10.07 8.71
CA ARG A 169 -7.49 10.00 8.32
C ARG A 169 -8.38 10.12 9.54
N SER A 170 -9.44 10.90 9.40
CA SER A 170 -10.39 11.16 10.51
C SER A 170 -11.33 10.01 10.82
N ASP A 171 -11.52 9.07 9.89
CA ASP A 171 -12.47 7.96 10.02
C ASP A 171 -11.89 6.76 10.78
N ASN A 172 -10.59 6.49 10.63
CA ASN A 172 -9.93 5.32 11.20
C ASN A 172 -8.61 5.63 11.93
N ASN A 173 -8.23 6.91 12.07
CA ASN A 173 -6.97 7.38 12.68
C ASN A 173 -5.72 6.77 12.02
N GLU A 174 -5.81 6.38 10.76
CA GLU A 174 -4.69 5.84 10.02
C GLU A 174 -3.70 6.97 9.69
N LEU A 175 -2.43 6.76 10.03
CA LEU A 175 -1.34 7.66 9.65
C LEU A 175 -1.15 7.60 8.13
N VAL A 176 -1.23 8.75 7.47
CA VAL A 176 -1.08 8.85 6.01
C VAL A 176 0.15 9.63 5.58
N TYR A 177 0.66 10.50 6.44
CA TYR A 177 1.83 11.31 6.17
C TYR A 177 2.57 11.66 7.46
N SER A 178 3.90 11.72 7.40
CA SER A 178 4.75 12.12 8.52
C SER A 178 5.93 12.94 8.00
N THR A 179 6.21 14.07 8.66
CA THR A 179 7.35 14.93 8.36
C THR A 179 7.79 15.68 9.63
N SER A 180 8.76 16.56 9.51
CA SER A 180 9.12 17.49 10.57
C SER A 180 9.58 18.82 10.00
N ARG A 181 9.49 19.87 10.80
CA ARG A 181 10.03 21.20 10.47
C ARG A 181 10.63 21.84 11.70
N THR A 182 11.47 22.85 11.51
CA THR A 182 11.91 23.71 12.62
C THR A 182 10.98 24.91 12.74
N GLY A 183 10.50 25.18 13.95
CA GLY A 183 9.71 26.37 14.25
C GLY A 183 8.35 26.45 13.53
N ASN A 184 7.80 27.66 13.51
CA ASN A 184 6.56 27.98 12.79
C ASN A 184 6.72 27.92 11.27
N GLY A 185 5.61 27.73 10.56
CA GLY A 185 5.46 27.96 9.11
C GLY A 185 4.69 26.87 8.37
N SER A 186 4.69 26.96 7.04
CA SER A 186 3.84 26.12 6.17
C SER A 186 4.37 24.71 5.92
N TYR A 187 3.46 23.75 5.82
CA TYR A 187 3.75 22.40 5.34
C TYR A 187 2.78 22.02 4.24
N THR A 188 3.19 21.07 3.40
CA THR A 188 2.38 20.57 2.29
C THR A 188 2.70 19.11 2.01
N PHE A 189 1.70 18.34 1.58
CA PHE A 189 1.88 16.99 1.07
C PHE A 189 0.80 16.66 0.04
N GLN A 190 1.02 15.59 -0.73
CA GLN A 190 0.05 15.08 -1.70
C GLN A 190 -0.80 13.98 -1.06
N TRP A 191 -2.08 13.96 -1.41
CA TRP A 191 -3.03 12.96 -0.92
C TRP A 191 -3.96 12.51 -2.04
N HIS A 192 -4.45 11.26 -1.96
CA HIS A 192 -5.17 10.62 -3.07
C HIS A 192 -6.70 10.63 -2.95
N ASP A 193 -7.26 11.16 -1.86
CA ASP A 193 -8.70 11.14 -1.56
C ASP A 193 -9.18 12.52 -1.08
N ASP A 194 -10.23 13.07 -1.69
CA ASP A 194 -10.85 14.34 -1.31
C ASP A 194 -12.21 14.19 -0.61
N THR A 195 -12.65 12.96 -0.35
CA THR A 195 -13.96 12.66 0.24
C THR A 195 -13.87 12.42 1.74
N ILE A 196 -12.75 11.88 2.22
CA ILE A 196 -12.53 11.56 3.63
C ILE A 196 -11.67 12.65 4.25
N ALA A 197 -12.17 13.23 5.34
CA ALA A 197 -11.46 14.29 6.04
C ALA A 197 -10.17 13.78 6.68
N LEU A 198 -9.15 14.62 6.67
CA LEU A 198 -7.88 14.42 7.36
C LEU A 198 -7.78 15.37 8.55
N TYR A 199 -6.90 15.06 9.48
CA TYR A 199 -6.42 16.01 10.48
C TYR A 199 -4.90 15.88 10.63
N THR A 200 -4.24 16.96 11.04
CA THR A 200 -2.80 16.98 11.31
C THR A 200 -2.55 17.19 12.79
N GLU A 201 -1.67 16.40 13.37
CA GLU A 201 -1.09 16.61 14.70
C GLU A 201 0.33 17.16 14.55
N ALA A 202 0.67 18.07 15.43
CA ALA A 202 2.02 18.61 15.53
C ALA A 202 2.50 18.55 16.97
N TYR A 203 3.74 18.10 17.15
CA TYR A 203 4.38 17.94 18.45
C TYR A 203 5.81 18.46 18.38
N GLU A 204 6.14 19.43 19.23
CA GLU A 204 7.51 19.92 19.44
C GLU A 204 8.04 19.44 20.79
N ASP A 205 7.25 19.64 21.85
CA ASP A 205 7.57 19.19 23.21
C ASP A 205 6.30 19.00 24.05
N SER A 206 6.45 18.64 25.32
CA SER A 206 5.34 18.41 26.26
C SER A 206 4.46 19.64 26.51
N THR A 207 4.92 20.82 26.09
CA THR A 207 4.22 22.08 26.19
C THR A 207 3.87 22.70 24.84
N HIS A 208 4.23 22.09 23.71
CA HIS A 208 3.97 22.65 22.38
C HIS A 208 3.46 21.52 21.49
N MET A 209 2.17 21.24 21.63
CA MET A 209 1.45 20.26 20.82
C MET A 209 0.09 20.81 20.40
N GLY A 210 -0.42 20.32 19.29
CA GLY A 210 -1.70 20.74 18.74
C GLY A 210 -2.22 19.80 17.68
N ARG A 211 -3.49 19.99 17.33
CA ARG A 211 -4.19 19.23 16.28
C ARG A 211 -5.03 20.19 15.46
N SER A 212 -5.02 20.02 14.13
CA SER A 212 -5.89 20.77 13.23
C SER A 212 -7.35 20.35 13.38
N VAL A 213 -8.25 21.12 12.78
CA VAL A 213 -9.61 20.63 12.50
C VAL A 213 -9.57 19.47 11.50
N ASN A 214 -10.66 18.70 11.46
CA ASN A 214 -10.87 17.73 10.39
C ASN A 214 -11.31 18.48 9.13
N ALA A 215 -10.60 18.29 8.00
CA ALA A 215 -11.03 18.83 6.71
C ALA A 215 -10.59 17.94 5.55
N THR A 216 -11.31 18.00 4.44
CA THR A 216 -10.94 17.29 3.21
C THR A 216 -9.77 17.97 2.50
N ALA A 217 -9.11 17.22 1.62
CA ALA A 217 -8.00 17.76 0.83
C ALA A 217 -8.44 18.97 0.01
N GLY A 218 -7.58 20.00 -0.06
CA GLY A 218 -7.90 21.32 -0.62
C GLY A 218 -8.31 22.37 0.41
N THR A 219 -8.55 21.98 1.67
CA THR A 219 -8.72 22.91 2.80
C THR A 219 -7.44 22.98 3.63
N SER A 220 -7.12 24.15 4.19
CA SER A 220 -5.96 24.33 5.07
C SER A 220 -6.16 23.61 6.41
N LEU A 221 -5.20 22.79 6.82
CA LEU A 221 -5.15 22.08 8.09
C LEU A 221 -4.25 22.80 9.11
N ASP A 222 -4.49 24.08 9.37
CA ASP A 222 -3.64 24.84 10.29
C ASP A 222 -3.60 24.23 11.71
N VAL A 223 -2.41 24.21 12.32
CA VAL A 223 -2.18 23.71 13.68
C VAL A 223 -1.58 24.83 14.54
N MET A 224 -2.28 25.14 15.63
CA MET A 224 -1.75 26.00 16.69
C MET A 224 -1.20 25.13 17.81
N LEU A 225 0.11 25.21 18.05
CA LEU A 225 0.73 24.59 19.21
C LEU A 225 0.33 25.38 20.45
N SER A 226 -0.27 24.70 21.42
CA SER A 226 -0.69 25.33 22.67
C SER A 226 0.23 24.95 23.81
N LYS A 227 0.58 25.94 24.64
CA LYS A 227 1.09 25.70 26.00
C LYS A 227 -0.01 25.04 26.82
N PRO A 228 0.24 23.92 27.53
CA PRO A 228 -0.77 23.32 28.39
C PRO A 228 -1.20 24.40 29.36
N SER A 229 -2.47 24.81 29.24
CA SER A 229 -3.09 25.63 30.26
C SER A 229 -2.91 24.87 31.57
N ALA A 230 -2.23 25.47 32.54
CA ALA A 230 -2.15 24.92 33.88
C ALA A 230 -3.58 24.58 34.30
N ARG A 231 -3.90 23.29 34.45
CA ARG A 231 -5.17 22.88 35.06
C ARG A 231 -5.12 23.42 36.48
N SER A 232 -5.76 24.55 36.71
CA SER A 232 -6.11 25.00 38.04
C SER A 232 -7.14 24.01 38.56
N TYR A 233 -6.69 23.04 39.34
CA TYR A 233 -7.58 22.35 40.26
C TYR A 233 -7.97 23.38 41.32
N ALA A 234 -9.18 23.91 41.19
CA ALA A 234 -9.90 24.55 42.29
C ALA A 234 -10.57 23.44 43.13
#